data_AF-A0A949EM71-F1
#
_entry.id   AF-A0A949EM71-F1
#
_cell.length_a   1.000
_cell.length_b   1.000
_cell.length_c   1.000
_cell.angle_alpha   90.00
_cell.angle_beta   90.00
_cell.angle_gamma   90.00
#
_symmetry.space_group_name_H-M   'P 1'
#
loop_
_entity.id
_entity.type
_entity.pdbx_description
1 polymer ?
#
loop_
_entity_poly.entity_id
_entity_poly.type
_entity_poly.pdbx_seq_one_letter_code
_entity_poly.pdbx_strand_id
1 'polypeptide(L)'
;MEKDSLIRTIYLYAFALLGLIFLCISGIRFLDMGLKAFVFTKAEEQMKIDYARPVTPYSYEKIKGLETGEVSLTNDEMAEIRQITQEYENWEERSEKVDPVTSNRHRTASSSLAMILVGLPLYLYHWSVIKRETKA
;
A
#
# COMPACT_ATOMS: atom_id res chain seq x y z
N MET A 1 40.98 2.75 -30.53
CA MET A 1 41.19 2.48 -29.09
C MET A 1 40.36 3.36 -28.17
N GLU A 2 39.95 4.58 -28.54
CA GLU A 2 39.13 5.46 -27.67
C GLU A 2 37.61 5.16 -27.66
N LYS A 3 37.07 4.59 -28.75
CA LYS A 3 35.61 4.38 -28.86
C LYS A 3 35.08 3.33 -27.88
N ASP A 4 35.84 2.26 -27.66
CA ASP A 4 35.46 1.19 -26.71
C ASP A 4 35.49 1.69 -25.25
N SER A 5 36.41 2.61 -24.92
CA SER A 5 36.46 3.20 -23.58
C SER A 5 35.28 4.15 -23.33
N LEU A 6 34.86 4.91 -24.35
CA LEU A 6 33.71 5.80 -24.26
C LEU A 6 32.38 5.05 -24.15
N ILE A 7 32.17 4.00 -24.96
CA ILE A 7 30.98 3.13 -24.87
C ILE A 7 30.91 2.49 -23.48
N ARG A 8 32.01 1.93 -22.99
CA ARG A 8 32.08 1.35 -21.65
C ARG A 8 31.77 2.38 -20.57
N THR A 9 32.29 3.60 -20.69
CA THR A 9 32.05 4.67 -19.71
C THR A 9 30.57 5.05 -19.68
N ILE A 10 29.95 5.28 -20.84
CA ILE A 10 28.51 5.56 -20.94
C ILE A 10 27.68 4.43 -20.33
N TYR A 11 28.00 3.18 -20.65
CA TYR A 11 27.32 2.01 -20.10
C TYR A 11 27.40 1.97 -18.56
N LEU A 12 28.59 2.22 -17.99
CA LEU A 12 28.79 2.21 -16.54
C LEU A 12 28.00 3.32 -15.85
N TYR A 13 27.99 4.55 -16.39
CA TYR A 13 27.21 5.65 -15.82
C TYR A 13 25.70 5.41 -15.95
N ALA A 14 25.23 4.86 -17.07
CA ALA A 14 23.82 4.52 -17.24
C ALA A 14 23.39 3.44 -16.25
N PHE A 15 24.19 2.40 -16.06
CA PHE A 15 23.90 1.34 -15.10
C PHE A 15 23.94 1.84 -13.65
N ALA A 16 24.91 2.70 -13.31
CA ALA A 16 24.98 3.34 -12.01
C ALA A 16 23.76 4.23 -11.74
N LEU A 17 23.29 4.98 -12.74
CA LEU A 17 22.08 5.79 -12.66
C LEU A 17 20.84 4.91 -12.40
N LEU A 18 20.69 3.81 -13.15
CA LEU A 18 19.59 2.87 -12.93
C LEU A 18 19.63 2.27 -11.52
N GLY A 19 20.81 1.86 -11.05
CA GLY A 19 21.01 1.38 -9.69
C GLY A 19 20.60 2.40 -8.64
N LEU A 20 20.99 3.67 -8.83
CA LEU A 20 20.63 4.77 -7.93
C LEU A 20 19.11 5.01 -7.92
N ILE A 21 18.44 4.95 -9.06
CA ILE A 21 16.97 5.06 -9.16
C ILE A 21 16.30 3.95 -8.35
N PHE A 22 16.73 2.69 -8.53
CA PHE A 22 16.17 1.57 -7.77
C PHE A 22 16.43 1.68 -6.27
N LEU A 23 17.61 2.17 -5.87
CA LEU A 23 17.94 2.40 -4.47
C LEU A 23 17.03 3.46 -3.86
N CYS A 24 16.78 4.56 -4.56
CA CYS A 24 15.88 5.62 -4.10
C CYS A 24 14.45 5.10 -3.97
N ILE A 25 13.92 4.42 -4.99
CA ILE A 25 12.56 3.85 -4.95
C ILE A 25 12.41 2.86 -3.79
N SER A 26 13.39 1.97 -3.62
CA SER A 26 13.37 0.96 -2.55
C SER A 26 13.48 1.60 -1.17
N GLY A 27 14.35 2.60 -1.02
CA GLY A 27 14.51 3.36 0.23
C GLY A 27 13.23 4.09 0.64
N ILE A 28 12.56 4.75 -0.32
CA ILE A 28 11.28 5.43 -0.08
C ILE A 28 10.22 4.42 0.37
N ARG A 29 10.08 3.29 -0.33
CA ARG A 29 9.09 2.25 0.04
C ARG A 29 9.36 1.65 1.42
N PHE A 30 10.63 1.41 1.75
CA PHE A 30 11.01 0.86 3.04
C PHE A 30 10.72 1.84 4.18
N LEU A 31 11.05 3.11 4.01
CA LEU A 31 10.74 4.15 5.00
C LEU A 31 9.23 4.36 5.13
N ASP A 32 8.48 4.39 4.03
CA ASP A 32 7.02 4.49 4.06
C ASP A 32 6.38 3.33 4.84
N MET A 33 6.85 2.10 4.61
CA MET A 33 6.40 0.93 5.38
C MET A 33 6.71 1.10 6.88
N GLY A 34 7.94 1.48 7.24
CA GLY A 34 8.32 1.69 8.64
C GLY A 34 7.52 2.82 9.31
N LEU A 35 7.30 3.92 8.60
CA LEU A 35 6.50 5.04 9.07
C LEU A 35 5.04 4.62 9.32
N LYS A 36 4.42 3.86 8.41
CA LYS A 36 3.05 3.31 8.62
C LYS A 36 2.99 2.34 9.80
N ALA A 37 4.02 1.50 9.96
CA ALA A 37 4.05 0.49 11.01
C ALA A 37 4.23 1.07 12.42
N PHE A 38 5.06 2.10 12.58
CA PHE A 38 5.49 2.57 13.90
C PHE A 38 5.05 4.01 14.26
N VAL A 39 4.77 4.87 13.27
CA VAL A 39 4.43 6.29 13.50
C VAL A 39 2.97 6.58 13.12
N PHE A 40 2.59 6.20 11.90
CA PHE A 40 1.25 6.43 11.34
C PHE A 40 0.40 5.16 11.40
N THR A 41 0.23 4.58 12.59
CA THR A 41 -0.39 3.26 12.81
C THR A 41 -1.81 3.09 12.26
N LYS A 42 -2.53 4.20 12.03
CA LYS A 42 -3.86 4.23 11.40
C LYS A 42 -3.88 4.22 9.87
N ALA A 43 -2.72 4.30 9.20
CA ALA A 43 -2.61 4.42 7.72
C ALA A 43 -3.27 3.26 6.94
N GLU A 44 -3.44 2.12 7.59
CA GLU A 44 -3.99 0.89 7.02
C GLU A 44 -5.26 0.42 7.73
N GLU A 45 -5.79 1.20 8.68
CA GLU A 45 -6.97 0.83 9.48
C GLU A 45 -8.20 0.58 8.59
N GLN A 46 -8.48 1.47 7.63
CA GLN A 46 -9.54 1.28 6.65
C GLN A 46 -9.35 -0.01 5.84
N MET A 47 -8.14 -0.21 5.34
CA MET A 47 -7.79 -1.39 4.53
C MET A 47 -8.02 -2.67 5.34
N LYS A 48 -7.62 -2.71 6.62
CA LYS A 48 -7.81 -3.86 7.50
C LYS A 48 -9.29 -4.22 7.69
N ILE A 49 -10.16 -3.23 7.89
CA ILE A 49 -11.60 -3.47 7.99
C ILE A 49 -12.17 -3.97 6.66
N ASP A 50 -11.78 -3.37 5.54
CA ASP A 50 -12.27 -3.77 4.22
C ASP A 50 -11.89 -5.23 3.89
N TYR A 51 -10.68 -5.66 4.22
CA TYR A 51 -10.24 -7.05 4.05
C TYR A 51 -10.91 -8.03 5.02
N ALA A 52 -11.37 -7.56 6.18
CA ALA A 52 -12.05 -8.38 7.18
C ALA A 52 -13.57 -8.48 6.95
N ARG A 53 -14.09 -7.97 5.82
CA ARG A 53 -15.50 -8.06 5.48
C ARG A 53 -15.91 -9.54 5.28
N PRO A 54 -16.94 -10.03 6.00
CA PRO A 54 -17.41 -11.40 5.79
C PRO A 54 -17.88 -11.60 4.35
N VAL A 55 -17.73 -12.82 3.84
CA VAL A 55 -18.15 -13.18 2.47
C VAL A 55 -19.45 -13.97 2.52
N THR A 56 -20.29 -13.82 1.49
CA THR A 56 -21.50 -14.64 1.36
C THR A 56 -21.10 -16.07 0.95
N PRO A 57 -21.49 -17.11 1.71
CA PRO A 57 -21.04 -18.48 1.45
C PRO A 57 -21.80 -19.15 0.29
N TYR A 58 -22.90 -18.54 -0.16
CA TYR A 58 -23.77 -19.13 -1.17
C TYR A 58 -23.59 -18.48 -2.54
N SER A 59 -23.69 -19.32 -3.57
CA SER A 59 -23.71 -18.85 -4.95
C SER A 59 -24.95 -18.01 -5.22
N TYR A 60 -24.84 -17.12 -6.21
CA TYR A 60 -25.97 -16.33 -6.70
C TYR A 60 -27.17 -17.21 -7.09
N GLU A 61 -26.93 -18.35 -7.74
CA GLU A 61 -27.98 -19.29 -8.14
C GLU A 61 -28.74 -19.85 -6.93
N LYS A 62 -28.03 -20.18 -5.85
CA LYS A 62 -28.65 -20.67 -4.62
C LYS A 62 -29.46 -19.59 -3.93
N ILE A 63 -28.95 -18.35 -3.87
CA ILE A 63 -29.69 -17.21 -3.31
C ILE A 63 -30.98 -16.97 -4.11
N LYS A 64 -30.90 -16.99 -5.44
CA LYS A 64 -32.06 -16.84 -6.32
C LYS A 64 -33.08 -17.97 -6.14
N GLY A 65 -32.61 -19.21 -5.99
CA GLY A 65 -33.48 -20.36 -5.72
C GLY A 65 -34.18 -20.30 -4.35
N LEU A 66 -33.57 -19.65 -3.36
CA LEU A 66 -34.20 -19.38 -2.06
C LEU A 66 -35.31 -18.31 -2.18
N GLU A 67 -35.09 -17.26 -2.98
CA GLU A 67 -36.09 -16.21 -3.22
C GLU A 67 -37.33 -16.74 -3.95
N THR A 68 -37.14 -17.66 -4.91
CA THR A 68 -38.24 -18.29 -5.66
C THR A 68 -38.92 -19.43 -4.90
N GLY A 69 -38.35 -19.87 -3.76
CA GLY A 69 -38.82 -21.02 -2.99
C GLY A 69 -38.53 -22.38 -3.64
N GLU A 70 -37.73 -22.41 -4.71
CA GLU A 70 -37.31 -23.64 -5.41
C GLU A 70 -36.27 -24.44 -4.61
N VAL A 71 -35.51 -23.75 -3.76
CA VAL A 71 -34.48 -24.31 -2.89
C VAL A 71 -34.82 -23.98 -1.44
N SER A 72 -34.51 -24.88 -0.51
CA SER A 72 -34.65 -24.67 0.93
C SER A 72 -33.32 -24.84 1.64
N LEU A 73 -33.14 -24.14 2.76
CA LEU A 73 -31.95 -24.26 3.58
C LEU A 73 -31.99 -25.54 4.41
N THR A 74 -30.85 -26.21 4.52
CA THR A 74 -30.66 -27.27 5.52
C THR A 74 -30.47 -26.67 6.92
N ASN A 75 -30.56 -27.49 7.97
CA ASN A 75 -30.31 -27.03 9.33
C ASN A 75 -28.86 -26.54 9.53
N ASP A 76 -27.90 -27.19 8.87
CA ASP A 76 -26.48 -26.82 8.91
C ASP A 76 -26.25 -25.48 8.20
N GLU A 77 -26.90 -25.26 7.05
CA GLU A 77 -26.87 -24.01 6.30
C GLU A 77 -27.52 -22.84 7.07
N MET A 78 -28.60 -23.11 7.80
CA MET A 78 -29.19 -22.14 8.71
C MET A 78 -28.25 -21.79 9.87
N ALA A 79 -27.48 -22.75 10.38
CA ALA A 79 -26.50 -22.49 11.43
C ALA A 79 -25.34 -21.63 10.91
N GLU A 80 -24.85 -21.91 9.70
CA GLU A 80 -23.81 -21.11 9.02
C GLU A 80 -24.25 -19.67 8.78
N ILE A 81 -25.50 -19.46 8.32
CA ILE A 81 -26.06 -18.11 8.12
C ILE A 81 -26.06 -17.34 9.43
N ARG A 82 -26.52 -17.95 10.54
CA ARG A 82 -26.55 -17.28 11.85
C ARG A 82 -25.18 -16.83 12.29
N GLN A 83 -24.16 -17.67 12.09
CA GLN A 83 -22.79 -17.31 12.42
C GLN A 83 -22.30 -16.13 11.57
N ILE A 84 -22.51 -16.17 10.25
CA ILE A 84 -22.05 -15.12 9.34
C ILE A 84 -22.79 -13.80 9.59
N THR A 85 -24.09 -13.84 9.91
CA THR A 85 -24.85 -12.65 10.32
C THR A 85 -24.22 -12.00 11.54
N GLN A 86 -23.86 -12.78 12.56
CA GLN A 86 -23.17 -12.27 13.74
C GLN A 86 -21.77 -11.70 13.41
N GLU A 87 -21.03 -12.34 12.51
CA GLU A 87 -19.75 -11.81 12.02
C GLU A 87 -19.91 -10.48 11.26
N TYR A 88 -21.00 -10.34 10.48
CA TYR A 88 -21.34 -9.10 9.79
C TYR A 88 -21.69 -7.97 10.76
N GLU A 89 -22.51 -8.22 11.78
CA GLU A 89 -22.82 -7.23 12.82
C GLU A 89 -21.55 -6.76 13.53
N ASN A 90 -20.66 -7.69 13.89
CA ASN A 90 -19.36 -7.36 14.50
C ASN A 90 -18.43 -6.61 13.54
N TRP A 91 -18.49 -6.88 12.24
CA TRP A 91 -17.72 -6.16 11.24
C TRP A 91 -18.26 -4.73 11.05
N GLU A 92 -19.58 -4.56 11.00
CA GLU A 92 -20.26 -3.29 10.87
C GLU A 92 -19.94 -2.37 12.06
N GLU A 93 -20.07 -2.86 13.29
CA GLU A 93 -19.73 -2.10 14.50
C GLU A 93 -18.25 -1.66 14.53
N ARG A 94 -17.33 -2.50 14.01
CA ARG A 94 -15.91 -2.14 13.88
C ARG A 94 -15.68 -1.12 12.76
N SER A 95 -16.41 -1.24 11.66
CA SER A 95 -16.31 -0.35 10.50
C SER A 95 -16.75 1.07 10.83
N GLU A 96 -17.82 1.23 11.61
CA GLU A 96 -18.30 2.54 12.08
C GLU A 96 -17.29 3.29 12.93
N LYS A 97 -16.40 2.57 13.63
CA LYS A 97 -15.35 3.15 14.48
C LYS A 97 -14.13 3.62 13.69
N VAL A 98 -14.02 3.26 12.41
CA VAL A 98 -12.88 3.64 11.57
C VAL A 98 -13.14 5.00 10.92
N ASP A 99 -12.14 5.88 11.04
CA ASP A 99 -12.13 7.15 10.34
C ASP A 99 -11.35 7.03 9.01
N PRO A 100 -12.03 6.93 7.86
CA PRO A 100 -11.37 6.79 6.56
C PRO A 100 -10.54 8.02 6.18
N VAL A 101 -10.91 9.21 6.67
CA VAL A 101 -10.19 10.45 6.38
C VAL A 101 -8.86 10.44 7.13
N THR A 102 -8.87 10.06 8.41
CA THR A 102 -7.63 9.92 9.20
C THR A 102 -6.72 8.84 8.61
N SER A 103 -7.26 7.69 8.22
CA SER A 103 -6.46 6.63 7.60
C SER A 103 -5.78 7.08 6.31
N ASN A 104 -6.51 7.79 5.43
CA ASN A 104 -5.94 8.35 4.21
C ASN A 104 -4.89 9.43 4.49
N ARG A 105 -5.14 10.35 5.44
CA ARG A 105 -4.17 11.37 5.83
C ARG A 105 -2.87 10.76 6.35
N HIS A 106 -2.96 9.73 7.19
CA HIS A 106 -1.81 9.00 7.70
C HIS A 106 -1.01 8.33 6.57
N ARG A 107 -1.70 7.70 5.62
CA ARG A 107 -1.07 7.07 4.45
C ARG A 107 -0.34 8.09 3.58
N THR A 108 -0.97 9.23 3.29
CA THR A 108 -0.36 10.31 2.51
C THR A 108 0.79 10.96 3.24
N ALA A 109 0.65 11.24 4.54
CA ALA A 109 1.72 11.82 5.35
C ALA A 109 2.95 10.92 5.39
N SER A 110 2.74 9.61 5.58
CA SER A 110 3.82 8.63 5.54
C SER A 110 4.58 8.62 4.21
N SER A 111 3.85 8.54 3.09
CA SER A 111 4.49 8.44 1.78
C SER A 111 5.22 9.74 1.41
N SER A 112 4.61 10.89 1.69
CA SER A 112 5.24 12.20 1.50
C SER A 112 6.49 12.37 2.37
N LEU A 113 6.42 11.96 3.64
CA LEU A 113 7.56 12.07 4.55
C LEU A 113 8.71 11.15 4.13
N ALA A 114 8.41 9.91 3.70
CA ALA A 114 9.42 9.00 3.16
C ALA A 114 10.13 9.59 1.93
N MET A 115 9.40 10.21 1.00
CA MET A 115 9.98 10.90 -0.15
C MET A 115 10.89 12.06 0.27
N ILE A 116 10.48 12.87 1.25
CA ILE A 116 11.29 13.98 1.74
C ILE A 116 12.57 13.45 2.41
N LEU A 117 12.47 12.43 3.26
CA LEU A 117 13.61 11.88 4.00
C LEU A 117 14.68 11.28 3.09
N VAL A 118 14.31 10.74 1.92
CA VAL A 118 15.27 10.23 0.93
C VAL A 118 15.70 11.31 -0.07
N GLY A 119 14.75 12.06 -0.60
CA GLY A 119 14.97 13.01 -1.68
C GLY A 119 15.70 14.28 -1.24
N LEU A 120 15.44 14.77 -0.02
CA LEU A 120 16.06 15.99 0.47
C LEU A 120 17.58 15.85 0.63
N PRO A 121 18.12 14.81 1.30
CA PRO A 121 19.57 14.60 1.36
C PRO A 121 20.22 14.49 -0.03
N LEU A 122 19.57 13.76 -0.95
CA LEU A 122 20.06 13.61 -2.32
C LEU A 122 20.11 14.96 -3.05
N TYR A 123 19.04 15.75 -2.96
CA TYR A 123 18.98 17.09 -3.54
C TYR A 123 20.06 18.01 -2.96
N LEU A 124 20.18 18.07 -1.63
CA LEU A 124 21.16 18.93 -0.96
C LEU A 124 22.60 18.55 -1.33
N TYR A 125 22.90 17.25 -1.42
CA TYR A 125 24.19 16.77 -1.88
C TYR A 125 24.50 17.27 -3.29
N HIS A 126 23.63 17.01 -4.26
CA HIS A 126 23.88 17.43 -5.65
C HIS A 126 23.93 18.95 -5.81
N TRP A 127 23.06 19.69 -5.11
CA TRP A 127 23.10 21.15 -5.11
C TRP A 127 24.43 21.69 -4.58
N SER A 128 24.98 21.08 -3.52
CA SER A 128 26.27 21.49 -2.96
C SER A 128 27.43 21.27 -3.93
N VAL A 129 27.42 20.17 -4.70
CA VAL A 129 28.43 19.86 -5.70
C VAL A 129 28.37 20.87 -6.85
N ILE A 130 27.17 21.11 -7.39
CA ILE A 130 26.95 22.11 -8.46
C ILE A 130 27.48 23.46 -8.01
N LYS A 131 27.13 23.91 -6.81
CA LYS A 131 27.59 25.22 -6.29
C LYS A 131 29.11 25.31 -6.16
N ARG A 132 29.81 24.20 -5.92
CA ARG A 132 31.29 24.17 -5.86
C ARG A 132 31.92 24.21 -7.25
N GLU A 133 31.33 23.50 -8.22
CA GLU A 133 31.87 23.41 -9.59
C GLU A 133 31.56 24.65 -10.43
N THR A 134 30.42 25.31 -10.17
CA THR A 134 29.96 26.51 -10.89
C THR A 134 30.47 27.83 -10.32
N LYS A 135 31.10 27.83 -9.15
CA LYS A 135 31.76 29.00 -8.55
C LYS A 135 33.22 29.17 -8.99
N ALA A 136 33.65 28.48 -10.04
CA ALA A 136 34.94 28.70 -10.71
C ALA A 136 34.86 29.89 -11.68
#